data_AF-A0A090N9P5-F1
#
_entry.id   AF-A0A090N9P5-F1
#
_cell.length_a   1.000
_cell.length_b   1.000
_cell.length_c   1.000
_cell.angle_alpha   90.00
_cell.angle_beta   90.00
_cell.angle_gamma   90.00
#
_symmetry.space_group_name_H-M   'P 1'
#
loop_
_entity.id
_entity.type
_entity.pdbx_description
1 polymer ?
#
loop_
_entity_poly.entity_id
_entity_poly.type
_entity_poly.pdbx_seq_one_letter_code
_entity_poly.pdbx_strand_id
1 'polypeptide(L)'
;MISHRELWDKIAKSINNINEQYLKVYEHAVSSYTQMYQDFSAVLSSLAGWISPGGNDGNSVKLQVNSLKAELTKLKEKYEDKPLYPANNTVSKEQADKWLTELGGTIGTVSRKNGGYVVNINMSPIDNMLKSLNNLGGNGEVVLDNAKYQAWNAGFSAEDETMKNNLQTLVQKYSNANSIFDNLVKVLSSTISSCTDTDKLFLHF
;
A
#
# COMPACT_ATOMS: atom_id res chain seq x y z
N MET A 1 31.89 25.29 -19.69
CA MET A 1 30.53 25.62 -20.14
C MET A 1 29.90 24.35 -20.68
N ILE A 2 28.73 23.97 -20.16
CA ILE A 2 27.96 22.84 -20.70
C ILE A 2 27.22 23.36 -21.94
N SER A 3 27.18 22.61 -23.03
CA SER A 3 26.41 23.04 -24.21
C SER A 3 24.91 23.01 -23.90
N HIS A 4 24.09 23.83 -24.59
CA HIS A 4 22.63 23.76 -24.45
C HIS A 4 22.12 22.35 -24.69
N ARG A 5 22.60 21.67 -25.73
CA ARG A 5 22.23 20.29 -26.04
C ARG A 5 22.44 19.34 -24.85
N GLU A 6 23.57 19.46 -24.15
CA GLU A 6 23.86 18.65 -22.96
C GLU A 6 23.02 19.05 -21.74
N LEU A 7 22.71 20.34 -21.59
CA LEU A 7 21.78 20.80 -20.55
C LEU A 7 20.39 20.18 -20.76
N TRP A 8 19.85 20.26 -21.97
CA TRP A 8 18.54 19.68 -22.33
C TRP A 8 18.49 18.16 -22.13
N ASP A 9 19.55 17.46 -22.52
CA ASP A 9 19.67 16.01 -22.31
C ASP A 9 19.70 15.64 -20.81
N LYS A 10 20.45 16.40 -19.98
CA LYS A 10 20.46 16.22 -18.52
C LYS A 10 19.10 16.49 -17.88
N ILE A 11 18.38 17.49 -18.37
CA ILE A 11 17.02 17.83 -17.93
C ILE A 11 16.07 16.67 -18.24
N ALA A 12 16.05 16.19 -19.48
CA ALA A 12 15.21 15.07 -19.91
C ALA A 12 15.51 13.79 -19.11
N LYS A 13 16.79 13.48 -18.88
CA LYS A 13 17.22 12.34 -18.06
C LYS A 13 16.76 12.46 -16.60
N SER A 14 16.83 13.65 -16.01
CA SER A 14 16.38 13.90 -14.64
C SER A 14 14.87 13.70 -14.48
N ILE A 15 14.09 14.22 -15.43
CA ILE A 15 12.62 14.03 -15.47
C ILE A 15 12.30 12.53 -15.57
N ASN A 16 12.93 11.83 -16.52
CA ASN A 16 12.66 10.41 -16.72
C ASN A 16 13.06 9.57 -15.48
N ASN A 17 14.19 9.92 -14.84
CA ASN A 17 14.62 9.23 -13.63
C ASN A 17 13.60 9.38 -12.49
N ILE A 18 13.12 10.60 -12.19
CA ILE A 18 12.14 10.81 -11.11
C ILE A 18 10.80 10.15 -11.45
N ASN A 19 10.38 10.17 -12.71
CA ASN A 19 9.19 9.46 -13.16
C ASN A 19 9.30 7.94 -12.87
N GLU A 20 10.36 7.30 -13.35
CA GLU A 20 10.53 5.85 -13.23
C GLU A 20 10.90 5.38 -11.81
N GLN A 21 11.82 6.08 -11.15
CA GLN A 21 12.40 5.63 -9.88
C GLN A 21 11.63 6.11 -8.65
N TYR A 22 10.70 7.05 -8.80
CA TYR A 22 9.99 7.63 -7.66
C TYR A 22 8.47 7.62 -7.87
N LEU A 23 7.97 8.26 -8.93
CA LEU A 23 6.53 8.41 -9.16
C LEU A 23 5.84 7.07 -9.43
N LYS A 24 6.36 6.29 -10.39
CA LYS A 24 5.83 4.96 -10.71
C LYS A 24 5.94 3.96 -9.55
N VAL A 25 6.92 4.13 -8.66
CA VAL A 25 7.04 3.28 -7.47
C VAL A 25 5.84 3.50 -6.54
N TYR A 26 5.51 4.76 -6.24
CA TYR A 26 4.34 5.05 -5.42
C TYR A 26 3.03 4.72 -6.13
N GLU A 27 2.93 4.93 -7.44
CA GLU A 27 1.77 4.52 -8.23
C GLU A 27 1.49 3.02 -8.08
N HIS A 28 2.53 2.19 -8.24
CA HIS A 28 2.43 0.74 -8.09
C HIS A 28 2.08 0.33 -6.65
N ALA A 29 2.71 0.95 -5.65
CA ALA A 29 2.44 0.66 -4.24
C ALA A 29 0.98 1.00 -3.87
N VAL A 30 0.49 2.18 -4.26
CA VAL A 30 -0.90 2.59 -4.06
C VAL A 30 -1.86 1.63 -4.77
N SER A 31 -1.60 1.31 -6.04
CA SER A 31 -2.45 0.40 -6.82
C SER A 31 -2.53 -0.99 -6.17
N SER A 32 -1.38 -1.54 -5.77
CA SER A 32 -1.29 -2.87 -5.14
C SER A 32 -2.04 -2.92 -3.81
N TYR A 33 -1.88 -1.91 -2.96
CA TYR A 33 -2.56 -1.85 -1.67
C TYR A 33 -4.06 -1.56 -1.83
N THR A 34 -4.44 -0.72 -2.79
CA THR A 34 -5.84 -0.42 -3.12
C THR A 34 -6.59 -1.70 -3.52
N GLN A 35 -6.01 -2.52 -4.40
CA GLN A 35 -6.60 -3.79 -4.82
C GLN A 35 -6.79 -4.75 -3.63
N MET A 36 -5.79 -4.83 -2.74
CA MET A 36 -5.90 -5.64 -1.52
C MET A 36 -7.04 -5.16 -0.62
N TYR A 37 -7.13 -3.86 -0.37
CA TYR A 37 -8.16 -3.29 0.49
C TYR A 37 -9.57 -3.40 -0.13
N GLN A 38 -9.69 -3.33 -1.45
CA GLN A 38 -10.95 -3.56 -2.17
C GLN A 38 -11.43 -5.00 -1.98
N ASP A 39 -10.55 -5.98 -2.14
CA ASP A 39 -10.89 -7.39 -1.90
C ASP A 39 -11.22 -7.64 -0.42
N PHE A 40 -10.49 -7.03 0.51
CA PHE A 40 -10.83 -7.05 1.93
C PHE A 40 -12.21 -6.47 2.22
N SER A 41 -12.55 -5.32 1.59
CA SER A 41 -13.86 -4.70 1.72
C SER A 41 -14.99 -5.61 1.20
N ALA A 42 -14.73 -6.44 0.20
CA ALA A 42 -15.68 -7.46 -0.26
C ALA A 42 -15.90 -8.58 0.78
N VAL A 43 -14.86 -8.95 1.55
CA VAL A 43 -14.99 -9.85 2.70
C VAL A 43 -15.87 -9.22 3.78
N LEU A 44 -15.66 -7.93 4.11
CA LEU A 44 -16.52 -7.19 5.04
C LEU A 44 -17.99 -7.16 4.60
N SER A 45 -18.26 -6.97 3.30
CA SER A 45 -19.63 -7.02 2.77
C SER A 45 -20.27 -8.40 2.95
N SER A 46 -19.47 -9.47 2.90
CA SER A 46 -19.94 -10.84 3.08
C SER A 46 -20.16 -11.20 4.56
N LEU A 47 -19.47 -10.50 5.47
CA LEU A 47 -19.57 -10.72 6.92
C LEU A 47 -21.00 -10.60 7.47
N ALA A 48 -21.80 -9.70 6.91
CA ALA A 48 -23.21 -9.55 7.30
C ALA A 48 -24.02 -10.85 7.13
N GLY A 49 -23.70 -11.66 6.10
CA GLY A 49 -24.34 -12.96 5.86
C GLY A 49 -23.81 -14.09 6.75
N TRP A 50 -22.69 -13.86 7.46
CA TRP A 50 -22.08 -14.81 8.38
C TRP A 50 -22.41 -14.53 9.85
N ILE A 51 -23.20 -13.49 10.10
CA ILE A 51 -23.67 -13.11 11.41
C ILE A 51 -25.18 -13.36 11.47
N SER A 52 -25.62 -14.10 12.49
CA SER A 52 -27.03 -14.40 12.72
C SER A 52 -27.36 -14.42 14.20
N PRO A 53 -28.62 -14.32 14.61
CA PRO A 53 -29.01 -14.54 16.01
C PRO A 53 -28.57 -15.94 16.49
N GLY A 54 -27.92 -15.99 17.67
CA GLY A 54 -27.40 -17.23 18.26
C GLY A 54 -28.41 -18.03 19.08
N GLY A 55 -29.59 -17.47 19.32
CA GLY A 55 -30.67 -18.07 20.12
C GLY A 55 -31.94 -17.22 20.09
N ASN A 56 -32.96 -17.64 20.85
CA ASN A 56 -34.26 -16.95 20.91
C ASN A 56 -34.31 -15.79 21.92
N ASP A 57 -33.21 -15.51 22.61
CA ASP A 57 -33.13 -14.56 23.72
C ASP A 57 -32.66 -13.15 23.31
N GLY A 58 -32.22 -12.97 22.06
CA GLY A 58 -31.68 -11.70 21.56
C GLY A 58 -30.33 -11.28 22.16
N ASN A 59 -29.71 -12.14 22.98
CA ASN A 59 -28.49 -11.80 23.73
C ASN A 59 -27.23 -12.49 23.19
N SER A 60 -27.39 -13.28 22.13
CA SER A 60 -26.32 -14.07 21.53
C SER A 60 -26.24 -13.88 20.03
N VAL A 61 -25.03 -13.91 19.50
CA VAL A 61 -24.70 -13.80 18.08
C VAL A 61 -24.00 -15.08 17.64
N LYS A 62 -24.49 -15.68 16.56
CA LYS A 62 -23.84 -16.78 15.85
C LYS A 62 -22.97 -16.22 14.73
N LEU A 63 -21.69 -16.57 14.75
CA LEU A 63 -20.70 -16.19 13.74
C LEU A 63 -20.20 -17.43 12.98
N GLN A 64 -20.20 -17.36 11.65
CA GLN A 64 -19.64 -18.40 10.77
C GLN A 64 -18.12 -18.25 10.66
N VAL A 65 -17.41 -18.74 11.68
CA VAL A 65 -15.95 -18.59 11.84
C VAL A 65 -15.19 -19.21 10.68
N ASN A 66 -15.55 -20.40 10.22
CA ASN A 66 -14.83 -21.06 9.12
C ASN A 66 -14.98 -20.31 7.80
N SER A 67 -16.16 -19.78 7.50
CA SER A 67 -16.40 -19.01 6.28
C SER A 67 -15.55 -17.74 6.25
N LEU A 68 -15.56 -16.98 7.36
CA LEU A 68 -14.74 -15.77 7.46
C LEU A 68 -13.23 -16.09 7.44
N LYS A 69 -12.78 -17.13 8.16
CA LYS A 69 -11.38 -17.57 8.11
C LYS A 69 -10.96 -17.94 6.69
N ALA A 70 -11.79 -18.69 5.97
CA ALA A 70 -11.47 -19.12 4.61
C ALA A 70 -11.28 -17.92 3.67
N GLU A 71 -12.15 -16.90 3.73
CA GLU A 71 -12.02 -15.72 2.89
C GLU A 71 -10.81 -14.84 3.27
N LEU A 72 -10.51 -14.69 4.56
CA LEU A 72 -9.30 -13.99 5.02
C LEU A 72 -8.01 -14.73 4.63
N THR A 73 -8.01 -16.06 4.69
CA THR A 73 -6.88 -16.88 4.24
C THR A 73 -6.67 -16.75 2.74
N LYS A 74 -7.72 -16.84 1.92
CA LYS A 74 -7.63 -16.60 0.48
C LYS A 74 -7.11 -15.20 0.15
N LEU A 75 -7.55 -14.19 0.88
CA LEU A 75 -7.06 -12.83 0.75
C LEU A 75 -5.56 -12.78 1.05
N LYS A 76 -5.11 -13.36 2.17
CA LYS A 76 -3.69 -13.43 2.52
C LYS A 76 -2.86 -14.11 1.44
N GLU A 77 -3.25 -15.31 1.01
CA GLU A 77 -2.56 -16.07 -0.04
C GLU A 77 -2.44 -15.29 -1.36
N LYS A 78 -3.46 -14.51 -1.71
CA LYS A 78 -3.46 -13.67 -2.92
C LYS A 78 -2.44 -12.52 -2.86
N TYR A 79 -2.13 -12.01 -1.66
CA TYR A 79 -1.39 -10.76 -1.49
C TYR A 79 -0.06 -10.87 -0.72
N GLU A 80 0.22 -11.98 -0.03
CA GLU A 80 1.41 -12.14 0.80
C GLU A 80 2.73 -12.03 0.01
N ASP A 81 2.73 -12.45 -1.25
CA ASP A 81 3.87 -12.37 -2.16
C ASP A 81 3.81 -11.20 -3.15
N LYS A 82 2.80 -10.32 -3.00
CA LYS A 82 2.59 -9.17 -3.89
C LYS A 82 3.44 -7.99 -3.40
N PRO A 83 4.46 -7.55 -4.17
CA PRO A 83 5.36 -6.51 -3.74
C PRO A 83 4.72 -5.12 -3.87
N LEU A 84 4.94 -4.28 -2.87
CA LEU A 84 4.82 -2.83 -2.95
C LEU A 84 6.02 -2.21 -3.68
N TYR A 85 7.21 -2.81 -3.54
CA TYR A 85 8.41 -2.37 -4.25
C TYR A 85 9.46 -3.49 -4.38
N PRO A 86 10.21 -3.56 -5.48
CA PRO A 86 9.91 -2.93 -6.77
C PRO A 86 8.67 -3.56 -7.42
N ALA A 87 8.07 -2.88 -8.39
CA ALA A 87 6.93 -3.41 -9.14
C ALA A 87 7.28 -4.73 -9.85
N ASN A 88 8.51 -4.81 -10.38
CA ASN A 88 9.08 -5.97 -11.04
C ASN A 88 10.54 -6.16 -10.58
N ASN A 89 11.04 -7.39 -10.63
CA ASN A 89 12.40 -7.78 -10.21
C ASN A 89 12.64 -7.69 -8.69
N THR A 90 13.90 -7.51 -8.31
CA THR A 90 14.41 -7.55 -6.94
C THR A 90 15.48 -6.48 -6.78
N VAL A 91 15.66 -5.97 -5.57
CA VAL A 91 16.68 -4.96 -5.23
C VAL A 91 17.66 -5.46 -4.17
N SER A 92 18.66 -4.65 -3.83
CA SER A 92 19.50 -4.92 -2.66
C SER A 92 18.69 -4.77 -1.36
N LYS A 93 19.19 -5.36 -0.27
CA LYS A 93 18.52 -5.26 1.02
C LYS A 93 18.42 -3.81 1.49
N GLU A 94 19.50 -3.06 1.34
CA GLU A 94 19.59 -1.65 1.75
C GLU A 94 18.55 -0.80 1.00
N GLN A 95 18.35 -1.08 -0.29
CA GLN A 95 17.36 -0.39 -1.10
C GLN A 95 15.92 -0.79 -0.71
N ALA A 96 15.68 -2.05 -0.36
CA ALA A 96 14.39 -2.51 0.13
C ALA A 96 14.06 -1.87 1.49
N ASP A 97 15.01 -1.86 2.43
CA ASP A 97 14.85 -1.25 3.75
C ASP A 97 14.58 0.26 3.64
N LYS A 98 15.29 0.96 2.73
CA LYS A 98 15.02 2.36 2.44
C LYS A 98 13.59 2.57 1.96
N TRP A 99 13.12 1.79 0.98
CA TRP A 99 11.75 1.93 0.48
C TRP A 99 10.70 1.53 1.51
N LEU A 100 10.99 0.57 2.39
CA LEU A 100 10.11 0.27 3.51
C LEU A 100 9.90 1.50 4.40
N THR A 101 10.98 2.18 4.79
CA THR A 101 10.91 3.43 5.56
C THR A 101 10.16 4.52 4.79
N GLU A 102 10.50 4.73 3.51
CA GLU A 102 9.86 5.75 2.67
C GLU A 102 8.36 5.49 2.47
N LEU A 103 7.91 4.23 2.42
CA LEU A 103 6.49 3.90 2.29
C LEU A 103 5.71 4.08 3.60
N GLY A 104 6.37 4.05 4.77
CA GLY A 104 5.71 4.25 6.07
C GLY A 104 6.06 3.20 7.13
N GLY A 105 7.02 2.31 6.87
CA GLY A 105 7.55 1.34 7.82
C GLY A 105 6.62 0.17 8.07
N THR A 106 5.47 0.38 8.70
CA THR A 106 4.53 -0.68 9.08
C THR A 106 3.65 -1.18 7.92
N ILE A 107 3.63 -0.45 6.81
CA ILE A 107 2.80 -0.77 5.63
C ILE A 107 3.31 -1.99 4.88
N GLY A 108 4.61 -2.28 4.96
CA GLY A 108 5.25 -3.37 4.24
C GLY A 108 6.12 -4.26 5.12
N THR A 109 6.68 -5.29 4.50
CA THR A 109 7.70 -6.16 5.10
C THR A 109 8.76 -6.49 4.07
N VAL A 110 10.03 -6.51 4.48
CA VAL A 110 11.14 -6.87 3.58
C VAL A 110 11.30 -8.40 3.57
N SER A 111 11.26 -8.98 2.38
CA SER A 111 11.42 -10.42 2.17
C SER A 111 12.41 -10.70 1.04
N ARG A 112 13.02 -11.89 1.06
CA ARG A 112 13.98 -12.32 0.03
C ARG A 112 13.23 -13.02 -1.10
N LYS A 113 13.53 -12.66 -2.35
CA LYS A 113 12.94 -13.26 -3.56
C LYS A 113 14.02 -13.39 -4.63
N ASN A 114 14.14 -14.55 -5.28
CA ASN A 114 15.01 -14.79 -6.44
C ASN A 114 16.44 -14.20 -6.36
N GLY A 115 17.09 -14.30 -5.20
CA GLY A 115 18.46 -13.80 -5.01
C GLY A 115 18.58 -12.33 -4.60
N GLY A 116 17.50 -11.55 -4.61
CA GLY A 116 17.44 -10.19 -4.08
C GLY A 116 16.32 -10.01 -3.05
N TYR A 117 15.91 -8.77 -2.84
CA TYR A 117 14.90 -8.37 -1.85
C TYR A 117 13.74 -7.61 -2.49
N VAL A 118 12.58 -7.72 -1.86
CA VAL A 118 11.36 -6.97 -2.19
C VAL A 118 10.71 -6.48 -0.89
N VAL A 119 9.89 -5.45 -0.99
CA VAL A 119 9.00 -4.95 0.06
C VAL A 119 7.60 -5.46 -0.28
N ASN A 120 7.11 -6.46 0.45
CA ASN A 120 5.75 -6.99 0.31
C ASN A 120 4.77 -6.19 1.17
N ILE A 121 3.48 -6.32 0.88
CA ILE A 121 2.43 -5.78 1.75
C ILE A 121 2.52 -6.46 3.13
N ASN A 122 2.38 -5.68 4.21
CA ASN A 122 2.35 -6.25 5.55
C ASN A 122 0.99 -6.93 5.82
N MET A 123 0.99 -8.26 5.94
CA MET A 123 -0.21 -9.06 6.23
C MET A 123 -0.54 -9.16 7.73
N SER A 124 0.21 -8.49 8.61
CA SER A 124 -0.02 -8.55 10.07
C SER A 124 -1.48 -8.23 10.48
N PRO A 125 -2.19 -7.25 9.87
CA PRO A 125 -3.59 -7.01 10.22
C PRO A 125 -4.49 -8.23 9.94
N ILE A 126 -4.29 -8.89 8.80
CA ILE A 126 -5.03 -10.11 8.44
C ILE A 126 -4.64 -11.27 9.36
N ASP A 127 -3.37 -11.39 9.72
CA ASP A 127 -2.90 -12.39 10.69
C ASP A 127 -3.54 -12.21 12.07
N ASN A 128 -3.66 -10.97 12.53
CA ASN A 128 -4.32 -10.64 13.80
C ASN A 128 -5.82 -10.97 13.74
N MET A 129 -6.50 -10.68 12.63
CA MET A 129 -7.89 -11.09 12.41
C MET A 129 -8.05 -12.61 12.42
N LEU A 130 -7.19 -13.35 11.73
CA LEU A 130 -7.20 -14.82 11.72
C LEU A 130 -6.94 -15.39 13.12
N LYS A 131 -5.99 -14.81 13.87
CA LYS A 131 -5.69 -15.18 15.25
C LYS A 131 -6.86 -14.90 16.18
N SER A 132 -7.53 -13.76 16.05
CA SER A 132 -8.71 -13.43 16.86
C SER A 132 -9.84 -14.42 16.62
N LEU A 133 -10.06 -14.84 15.37
CA LEU A 133 -11.04 -15.88 15.01
C LEU A 133 -10.66 -17.27 15.53
N ASN A 134 -9.38 -17.60 15.64
CA ASN A 134 -8.93 -18.84 16.26
C ASN A 134 -9.21 -18.85 17.77
N ASN A 135 -9.08 -17.71 18.43
CA ASN A 135 -9.30 -17.58 19.87
C ASN A 135 -10.78 -17.63 20.28
N LEU A 136 -11.71 -17.44 19.33
CA LEU A 136 -13.15 -17.61 19.61
C LEU A 136 -13.54 -19.07 19.85
N GLY A 137 -12.73 -20.03 19.36
CA GLY A 137 -13.08 -21.45 19.38
C GLY A 137 -14.18 -21.82 18.39
N GLY A 138 -14.72 -23.05 18.53
CA GLY A 138 -15.76 -23.59 17.66
C GLY A 138 -15.23 -24.36 16.44
N ASN A 139 -16.01 -25.35 15.99
CA ASN A 139 -15.70 -26.19 14.83
C ASN A 139 -16.61 -25.81 13.64
N GLY A 140 -16.43 -24.62 13.07
CA GLY A 140 -17.26 -24.12 11.98
C GLY A 140 -17.97 -22.82 12.31
N GLU A 141 -18.78 -22.85 13.35
CA GLU A 141 -19.53 -21.73 13.88
C GLU A 141 -19.33 -21.59 15.39
N VAL A 142 -19.54 -20.38 15.90
CA VAL A 142 -19.50 -20.09 17.33
C VAL A 142 -20.67 -19.20 17.71
N VAL A 143 -21.28 -19.49 18.86
CA VAL A 143 -22.27 -18.62 19.49
C VAL A 143 -21.58 -17.81 20.58
N LEU A 144 -21.62 -16.50 20.45
CA LEU A 144 -21.02 -15.54 21.38
C LEU A 144 -22.14 -14.79 22.08
N ASP A 145 -22.00 -14.56 23.38
CA ASP A 145 -22.78 -13.51 24.04
C ASP A 145 -22.44 -12.14 23.43
N ASN A 146 -23.34 -11.17 23.57
CA ASN A 146 -23.17 -9.82 23.02
C ASN A 146 -21.85 -9.16 23.47
N ALA A 147 -21.40 -9.37 24.71
CA ALA A 147 -20.17 -8.75 25.19
C ALA A 147 -18.93 -9.30 24.47
N LYS A 148 -18.84 -10.63 24.31
CA LYS A 148 -17.77 -11.28 23.54
C LYS A 148 -17.78 -10.88 22.07
N TYR A 149 -18.97 -10.82 21.46
CA TYR A 149 -19.12 -10.39 20.08
C TYR A 149 -18.60 -8.95 19.90
N GLN A 150 -19.01 -8.01 20.76
CA GLN A 150 -18.58 -6.62 20.67
C GLN A 150 -17.07 -6.46 20.89
N ALA A 151 -16.48 -7.20 21.84
CA ALA A 151 -15.04 -7.18 22.06
C ALA A 151 -14.26 -7.71 20.84
N TRP A 152 -14.71 -8.81 20.24
CA TRP A 152 -14.12 -9.33 19.01
C TRP A 152 -14.28 -8.35 17.84
N ASN A 153 -15.48 -7.81 17.64
CA ASN A 153 -15.79 -6.89 16.55
C ASN A 153 -14.95 -5.61 16.66
N ALA A 154 -14.73 -5.07 17.86
CA ALA A 154 -13.87 -3.92 18.08
C ALA A 154 -12.41 -4.20 17.66
N GLY A 155 -11.86 -5.37 18.02
CA GLY A 155 -10.53 -5.79 17.58
C GLY A 155 -10.46 -5.99 16.06
N PHE A 156 -11.50 -6.59 15.47
CA PHE A 156 -11.58 -6.78 14.03
C PHE A 156 -11.64 -5.44 13.27
N SER A 157 -12.47 -4.49 13.72
CA SER A 157 -12.56 -3.14 13.15
C SER A 157 -11.28 -2.32 13.34
N ALA A 158 -10.50 -2.55 14.40
CA ALA A 158 -9.21 -1.86 14.58
C ALA A 158 -8.19 -2.25 13.49
N GLU A 159 -8.21 -3.51 13.06
CA GLU A 159 -7.35 -3.99 11.97
C GLU A 159 -7.81 -3.47 10.59
N ASP A 160 -9.12 -3.31 10.37
CA ASP A 160 -9.67 -2.62 9.19
C ASP A 160 -9.18 -1.16 9.13
N GLU A 161 -9.38 -0.39 10.20
CA GLU A 161 -8.91 1.00 10.26
C GLU A 161 -7.39 1.12 10.11
N THR A 162 -6.62 0.13 10.61
CA THR A 162 -5.17 0.07 10.38
C THR A 162 -4.85 -0.01 8.87
N MET A 163 -5.52 -0.91 8.13
CA MET A 163 -5.28 -1.04 6.70
C MET A 163 -5.73 0.20 5.91
N LYS A 164 -6.85 0.80 6.31
CA LYS A 164 -7.36 2.04 5.71
C LYS A 164 -6.41 3.23 5.92
N ASN A 165 -5.85 3.38 7.12
CA ASN A 165 -4.85 4.40 7.44
C ASN A 165 -3.55 4.21 6.63
N ASN A 166 -3.12 2.95 6.45
CA ASN A 166 -1.98 2.63 5.59
C ASN A 166 -2.24 3.04 4.14
N LEU A 167 -3.42 2.73 3.59
CA LEU A 167 -3.81 3.15 2.24
C LEU A 167 -3.80 4.68 2.09
N GLN A 168 -4.37 5.40 3.06
CA GLN A 168 -4.35 6.87 3.06
C GLN A 168 -2.92 7.42 3.08
N THR A 169 -2.03 6.82 3.87
CA THR A 169 -0.61 7.21 3.93
C THR A 169 0.08 7.00 2.58
N LEU A 170 -0.15 5.87 1.90
CA LEU A 170 0.39 5.62 0.57
C LEU A 170 -0.10 6.65 -0.45
N VAL A 171 -1.41 6.96 -0.44
CA VAL A 171 -1.99 7.98 -1.33
C VAL A 171 -1.38 9.36 -1.06
N GLN A 172 -1.17 9.74 0.21
CA GLN A 172 -0.51 10.99 0.56
C GLN A 172 0.94 11.02 0.05
N LYS A 173 1.70 9.94 0.21
CA LYS A 173 3.08 9.84 -0.29
C LYS A 173 3.14 9.90 -1.82
N TYR A 174 2.20 9.27 -2.51
CA TYR A 174 2.05 9.39 -3.96
C TYR A 174 1.73 10.84 -4.38
N SER A 175 0.81 11.52 -3.69
CA SER A 175 0.50 12.93 -3.94
C SER A 175 1.73 13.82 -3.73
N ASN A 176 2.52 13.55 -2.69
CA ASN A 176 3.77 14.27 -2.44
C ASN A 176 4.81 14.01 -3.55
N ALA A 177 4.91 12.78 -4.03
CA ALA A 177 5.79 12.43 -5.14
C ALA A 177 5.42 13.16 -6.44
N ASN A 178 4.13 13.25 -6.74
CA ASN A 178 3.62 14.06 -7.86
C ASN A 178 3.98 15.54 -7.70
N SER A 179 3.78 16.11 -6.50
CA SER A 179 4.15 17.51 -6.24
C SER A 179 5.65 17.77 -6.44
N ILE A 180 6.52 16.86 -5.99
CA ILE A 180 7.97 16.95 -6.21
C ILE A 180 8.29 16.89 -7.72
N PHE A 181 7.66 15.98 -8.45
CA PHE A 181 7.83 15.86 -9.90
C PHE A 181 7.38 17.13 -10.64
N ASP A 182 6.20 17.66 -10.32
CA ASP A 182 5.68 18.89 -10.93
C ASP A 182 6.58 20.10 -10.64
N ASN A 183 7.08 20.22 -9.41
CA ASN A 183 7.99 21.29 -9.03
C ASN A 183 9.32 21.18 -9.78
N LEU A 184 9.84 19.96 -9.97
CA LEU A 184 11.01 19.74 -10.80
C LEU A 184 10.76 20.19 -12.24
N VAL A 185 9.67 19.76 -12.87
CA VAL A 185 9.34 20.13 -14.26
C VAL A 185 9.21 21.65 -14.41
N LYS A 186 8.62 22.34 -13.43
CA LYS A 186 8.52 23.81 -13.41
C LYS A 186 9.89 24.48 -13.32
N VAL A 187 10.73 24.08 -12.37
CA VAL A 187 12.09 24.65 -12.22
C VAL A 187 12.90 24.44 -13.49
N LEU A 188 12.85 23.23 -14.05
CA LEU A 188 13.52 22.91 -15.30
C LEU A 188 13.02 23.80 -16.44
N SER A 189 11.71 23.99 -16.59
CA SER A 189 11.12 24.87 -17.60
C SER A 189 11.55 26.33 -17.42
N SER A 190 11.69 26.83 -16.19
CA SER A 190 12.20 28.17 -15.93
C SER A 190 13.70 28.31 -16.27
N THR A 191 14.52 27.30 -15.94
CA THR A 191 15.95 27.28 -16.32
C THR A 191 16.12 27.30 -17.84
N ILE A 192 15.29 26.53 -18.53
CA ILE A 192 15.17 26.46 -19.99
C ILE A 192 14.92 27.84 -20.61
N SER A 193 13.90 28.56 -20.14
CA SER A 193 13.58 29.90 -20.62
C SER A 193 14.73 30.87 -20.36
N SER A 194 15.31 30.83 -19.15
CA SER A 194 16.42 31.71 -18.78
C SER A 194 17.68 31.47 -19.63
N CYS A 195 18.03 30.22 -19.93
CA CYS A 195 19.13 29.89 -20.82
C CYS A 195 18.86 30.37 -22.25
N THR A 196 17.63 30.19 -22.75
CA THR A 196 17.23 30.64 -24.09
C THR A 196 17.32 32.17 -24.22
N ASP A 197 16.91 32.92 -23.20
CA ASP A 197 16.99 34.38 -23.23
C ASP A 197 18.44 34.87 -23.11
N THR A 198 19.26 34.16 -22.35
CA THR A 198 20.71 34.40 -22.28
C THR A 198 21.38 34.15 -23.63
N ASP A 199 20.98 33.08 -24.34
CA ASP A 199 21.48 32.79 -25.69
C ASP A 199 21.09 33.84 -26.71
N LYS A 200 19.85 34.31 -26.67
CA LYS A 200 19.44 35.44 -27.52
C LYS A 200 20.34 36.63 -27.25
N LEU A 201 20.54 37.00 -25.97
CA LEU A 201 21.44 38.09 -25.61
C LEU A 201 22.85 37.89 -26.19
N PHE A 202 23.45 36.69 -26.06
CA PHE A 202 24.78 36.42 -26.61
C PHE A 202 24.85 36.36 -28.14
N LEU A 203 23.80 35.91 -28.83
CA LEU A 203 23.74 35.85 -30.30
C LEU A 203 23.34 37.17 -30.96
N HIS A 204 22.82 38.12 -30.18
CA HIS A 204 22.51 39.48 -30.61
C HIS A 204 23.70 40.45 -30.46
N PHE A 205 24.87 39.97 -30.00
CA PHE A 205 26.17 40.65 -30.08
C PHE A 205 27.05 39.99 -31.14
#